data_AF-A0A094QEE1-F1
#
_entry.id   AF-A0A094QEE1-F1
#
_cell.length_a   1.000
_cell.length_b   1.000
_cell.length_c   1.000
_cell.angle_alpha   90.00
_cell.angle_beta   90.00
_cell.angle_gamma   90.00
#
_symmetry.space_group_name_H-M   'P 1'
#
loop_
_entity.id
_entity.type
_entity.pdbx_description
1 polymer ?
#
loop_
_entity_poly.entity_id
_entity_poly.type
_entity_poly.pdbx_seq_one_letter_code
_entity_poly.pdbx_strand_id
1 'polypeptide(L)'
;MDIDIKALKQLVKEREMQWDRVVVAIEEALLAAYNKNPGSRANAKVTMNKTTGHVEVKVSEFDLEGKLIREFDDTPADFARVAASTAKQVLFLKMRDVKDDQVFKDFLKKENSVISGVIQQGKDPSLIDVKIADGVEGFIPAQEQVPGEVYEHGSRIKCFVVSVRKGQKGPQIILSRTH
;
A
#
# COMPACT_ATOMS: atom_id res chain seq x y z
N MET A 1 13.66 16.12 18.44
CA MET A 1 12.98 16.97 17.43
C MET A 1 12.28 16.01 16.50
N ASP A 2 10.96 16.04 16.54
CA ASP A 2 10.21 14.79 16.54
C ASP A 2 9.10 14.80 15.48
N ILE A 3 8.79 13.61 14.97
CA ILE A 3 7.60 13.42 14.16
C ILE A 3 6.39 13.82 15.01
N ASP A 4 5.43 14.57 14.43
CA ASP A 4 4.20 14.94 15.15
C ASP A 4 3.34 13.69 15.41
N ILE A 5 3.56 13.10 16.58
CA ILE A 5 2.87 11.90 17.03
C ILE A 5 1.39 12.16 17.28
N LYS A 6 0.99 13.37 17.65
CA LYS A 6 -0.43 13.66 17.93
C LYS A 6 -1.24 13.56 16.64
N ALA A 7 -0.75 14.20 15.58
CA ALA A 7 -1.37 14.10 14.26
C ALA A 7 -1.38 12.66 13.73
N LEU A 8 -0.27 11.92 13.86
CA LEU A 8 -0.20 10.53 13.42
C LEU A 8 -1.16 9.62 14.19
N LYS A 9 -1.21 9.72 15.53
CA LYS A 9 -2.11 8.91 16.37
C LYS A 9 -3.57 9.21 16.07
N GLN A 10 -3.92 10.47 15.80
CA GLN A 10 -5.28 10.84 15.41
C GLN A 10 -5.68 10.16 14.10
N LEU A 11 -4.84 10.25 13.06
CA LEU A 11 -5.10 9.63 11.76
C LEU A 11 -5.18 8.10 11.84
N VAL A 12 -4.35 7.50 12.68
CA VAL A 12 -4.39 6.04 12.93
C VAL A 12 -5.69 5.63 13.60
N LYS A 13 -6.16 6.41 14.58
CA LYS A 13 -7.42 6.17 15.29
C LYS A 13 -8.65 6.34 14.39
N GLU A 14 -8.70 7.40 13.57
CA GLU A 14 -9.79 7.68 12.63
C GLU A 14 -9.98 6.60 11.54
N ARG A 15 -9.01 5.71 11.39
CA ARG A 15 -8.98 4.68 10.35
C ARG A 15 -8.86 3.27 10.94
N GLU A 16 -9.10 3.13 12.24
CA GLU A 16 -9.10 1.85 12.97
C GLU A 16 -7.82 1.02 12.77
N MET A 17 -6.68 1.69 12.57
CA MET A 17 -5.39 1.03 12.37
C MET A 17 -4.69 0.77 13.71
N GLN A 18 -3.88 -0.29 13.75
CA GLN A 18 -3.03 -0.58 14.92
C GLN A 18 -1.78 0.31 14.89
N TRP A 19 -1.62 1.18 15.89
CA TRP A 19 -0.47 2.09 16.02
C TRP A 19 0.87 1.37 15.90
N ASP A 20 1.01 0.23 16.57
CA ASP A 20 2.26 -0.55 16.55
C ASP A 20 2.63 -1.04 15.16
N ARG A 21 1.65 -1.40 14.32
CA ARG A 21 1.90 -1.82 12.93
C ARG A 21 2.37 -0.65 12.07
N VAL A 22 1.87 0.55 12.33
CA VAL A 22 2.30 1.76 11.62
C VAL A 22 3.71 2.14 12.02
N VAL A 23 4.04 2.07 13.32
CA VAL A 23 5.40 2.35 13.82
C VAL A 23 6.43 1.44 13.15
N VAL A 24 6.19 0.13 13.12
CA VAL A 24 7.11 -0.84 12.48
C VAL A 24 7.30 -0.53 11.00
N ALA A 25 6.21 -0.23 10.28
CA ALA A 25 6.30 0.12 8.87
C ALA A 25 7.09 1.43 8.62
N ILE A 26 6.99 2.40 9.55
CA ILE A 26 7.76 3.65 9.48
C ILE A 26 9.25 3.34 9.70
N GLU A 27 9.59 2.53 10.70
CA GLU A 27 10.98 2.11 10.97
C GLU A 27 11.60 1.38 9.77
N GLU A 28 10.88 0.44 9.14
CA GLU A 28 11.31 -0.28 7.95
C GLU A 28 11.54 0.66 6.75
N ALA A 29 10.61 1.59 6.52
CA ALA A 29 10.74 2.55 5.43
C ALA A 29 11.90 3.52 5.66
N LEU A 30 12.15 3.89 6.92
CA LEU A 30 13.29 4.74 7.28
C LEU A 30 14.61 4.02 7.14
N LEU A 31 14.67 2.73 7.49
CA LEU A 31 15.84 1.91 7.23
C LEU A 31 16.13 1.85 5.72
N ALA A 32 15.10 1.67 4.90
CA ALA A 32 15.24 1.70 3.44
C ALA A 32 15.69 3.07 2.92
N ALA A 33 15.27 4.17 3.55
CA ALA A 33 15.72 5.52 3.21
C ALA A 33 17.18 5.75 3.63
N TYR A 34 17.57 5.30 4.82
CA TYR A 34 18.95 5.37 5.30
C TYR A 34 19.90 4.61 4.38
N ASN A 35 19.57 3.39 3.98
CA ASN A 35 20.40 2.57 3.07
C ASN A 35 20.60 3.18 1.67
N LYS A 36 19.79 4.16 1.27
CA LYS A 36 19.96 4.90 0.01
C LYS A 36 20.86 6.12 0.15
N ASN A 37 21.18 6.52 1.39
CA ASN A 37 21.99 7.69 1.66
C ASN A 37 23.49 7.36 1.43
N PRO A 38 24.26 8.22 0.74
CA PRO A 38 25.71 8.08 0.67
C PRO A 38 26.33 8.09 2.07
N GLY A 39 27.11 7.08 2.41
CA GLY A 39 27.71 6.92 3.74
C GLY A 39 26.95 5.97 4.68
N SER A 40 25.86 5.35 4.22
CA SER A 40 25.17 4.31 4.99
C SER A 40 26.06 3.10 5.27
N ARG A 41 25.87 2.51 6.45
CA ARG A 41 26.60 1.33 6.91
C ARG A 41 25.67 0.11 6.91
N ALA A 42 26.26 -1.07 6.70
CA ALA A 42 25.55 -2.34 6.84
C ALA A 42 25.07 -2.54 8.30
N ASN A 43 24.03 -3.34 8.48
CA ASN A 43 23.46 -3.68 9.79
C ASN A 43 22.95 -2.47 10.60
N ALA A 44 22.44 -1.46 9.90
CA ALA A 44 21.70 -0.38 10.53
C ALA A 44 20.31 -0.87 11.00
N LYS A 45 19.88 -0.35 12.14
CA LYS A 45 18.54 -0.53 12.70
C LYS A 45 17.97 0.84 13.03
N VAL A 46 16.78 1.12 12.52
CA VAL A 46 16.07 2.35 12.85
C VAL A 46 15.04 2.05 13.93
N THR A 47 14.96 2.91 14.94
CA THR A 47 13.94 2.83 15.98
C THR A 47 13.25 4.17 16.16
N MET A 48 11.95 4.14 16.44
CA MET A 48 11.16 5.32 16.71
C MET A 48 10.52 5.23 18.10
N ASN A 49 10.73 6.27 18.91
CA ASN A 49 10.04 6.39 20.18
C ASN A 49 8.54 6.69 19.96
N LYS A 50 7.67 5.80 20.44
CA LYS A 50 6.21 5.84 20.26
C LYS A 50 5.48 6.98 20.99
N THR A 51 6.20 7.70 21.86
CA THR A 51 5.65 8.79 22.67
C THR A 51 6.19 10.13 22.22
N THR A 52 7.51 10.22 21.99
CA THR A 52 8.14 11.48 21.59
C THR A 52 8.17 11.68 20.09
N GLY A 53 8.35 10.63 19.29
CA GLY A 53 8.51 10.72 17.83
C GLY A 53 9.96 10.86 17.40
N HIS A 54 10.88 10.72 18.36
CA HIS A 54 12.31 10.72 18.12
C HIS A 54 12.70 9.45 17.36
N VAL A 55 13.50 9.62 16.31
CA VAL A 55 14.03 8.55 15.48
C VAL A 55 15.53 8.47 15.67
N GLU A 56 16.02 7.26 15.91
CA GLU A 56 17.43 6.96 16.09
C GLU A 56 17.84 5.84 15.13
N VAL A 57 19.01 5.99 14.51
CA VAL A 57 19.65 4.98 13.66
C VAL A 57 20.85 4.41 14.40
N LYS A 58 20.77 3.12 14.73
CA LYS A 58 21.87 2.40 15.38
C LYS A 58 22.55 1.48 14.40
N VAL A 59 23.88 1.51 14.35
CA VAL A 59 24.68 0.62 13.50
C VAL A 59 25.40 -0.38 14.40
N SER A 60 25.26 -1.66 14.07
CA SER A 60 25.97 -2.74 14.73
C SER A 60 27.13 -3.25 13.87
N GLU A 61 28.34 -3.22 14.41
CA GLU A 61 29.51 -3.84 13.78
C GLU A 61 29.75 -5.23 14.39
N PHE A 62 29.92 -6.23 13.52
CA PHE A 62 30.16 -7.62 13.90
C PHE A 62 31.55 -8.06 13.45
N ASP A 63 32.15 -9.01 14.17
CA ASP A 63 33.38 -9.67 13.75
C ASP A 63 33.12 -10.74 12.69
N LEU A 64 34.20 -11.41 12.24
CA LEU A 64 34.13 -12.50 11.26
C LEU A 64 33.37 -13.73 11.78
N GLU A 65 33.16 -13.84 13.09
CA GLU A 65 32.43 -14.92 13.76
C GLU A 65 30.96 -14.54 14.05
N GLY A 66 30.54 -13.33 13.67
CA GLY A 66 29.18 -12.83 13.87
C GLY A 66 28.89 -12.29 15.27
N LYS A 67 29.91 -12.08 16.11
CA LYS A 67 29.77 -11.49 17.44
C LYS A 67 29.75 -9.97 17.35
N LEU A 68 28.84 -9.33 18.09
CA LEU A 68 28.73 -7.88 18.16
C LEU A 68 30.01 -7.28 18.78
N ILE A 69 30.71 -6.45 18.01
CA ILE A 69 31.89 -5.70 18.45
C ILE A 69 31.44 -4.42 19.14
N ARG A 70 30.61 -3.62 18.45
CA ARG A 70 30.10 -2.34 18.95
C ARG A 70 28.79 -1.95 18.28
N GLU A 71 27.97 -1.23 19.02
CA GLU A 71 26.79 -0.52 18.53
C GLU A 71 27.01 0.98 18.76
N PHE A 72 26.74 1.81 17.76
CA PHE A 72 26.82 3.27 17.90
C PHE A 72 25.70 3.97 17.10
N ASP A 73 25.42 5.21 17.47
CA ASP A 73 24.46 6.07 16.79
C ASP A 73 25.07 6.65 15.51
N ASP A 74 24.41 6.42 14.38
CA ASP A 74 24.80 6.94 13.05
C ASP A 74 23.66 7.78 12.45
N THR A 75 22.81 8.37 13.29
CA THR A 75 21.69 9.20 12.86
C THR A 75 22.18 10.42 12.08
N PRO A 76 21.87 10.55 10.78
CA PRO A 76 22.29 11.73 10.01
C PRO A 76 21.62 13.01 10.52
N ALA A 77 22.32 14.14 10.43
CA ALA A 77 21.81 15.43 10.95
C ALA A 77 20.45 15.85 10.36
N ASP A 78 20.23 15.62 9.07
CA ASP A 78 18.97 15.95 8.37
C ASP A 78 17.94 14.81 8.36
N PHE A 79 18.20 13.72 9.08
CA PHE A 79 17.36 12.52 9.03
C PHE A 79 15.95 12.77 9.59
N ALA A 80 15.79 13.74 10.49
CA ALA A 80 14.48 14.14 11.02
C ALA A 80 13.50 14.61 9.92
N ARG A 81 14.00 15.31 8.90
CA ARG A 81 13.16 15.75 7.76
C ARG A 81 12.72 14.56 6.91
N VAL A 82 13.65 13.66 6.63
CA VAL A 82 13.39 12.40 5.91
C VAL A 82 12.40 11.54 6.71
N ALA A 83 12.54 11.52 8.04
CA ALA A 83 11.66 10.85 8.97
C ALA A 83 10.21 11.35 8.87
N ALA A 84 10.01 12.66 8.96
CA ALA A 84 8.67 13.24 8.84
C ALA A 84 8.01 12.97 7.48
N SER A 85 8.73 13.13 6.37
CA SER A 85 8.18 12.88 5.03
C SER A 85 7.85 11.41 4.82
N THR A 86 8.73 10.51 5.26
CA THR A 86 8.56 9.07 5.14
C THR A 86 7.41 8.59 6.01
N ALA A 87 7.31 9.06 7.26
CA ALA A 87 6.21 8.72 8.15
C ALA A 87 4.85 9.08 7.55
N LYS A 88 4.73 10.26 6.95
CA LYS A 88 3.51 10.69 6.23
C LYS A 88 3.22 9.78 5.03
N GLN A 89 4.23 9.43 4.26
CA GLN A 89 4.09 8.56 3.08
C GLN A 89 3.67 7.14 3.48
N VAL A 90 4.33 6.55 4.47
CA VAL A 90 4.00 5.21 4.99
C VAL A 90 2.60 5.19 5.56
N LEU A 91 2.21 6.21 6.31
CA LEU A 91 0.84 6.32 6.81
C LEU A 91 -0.17 6.35 5.66
N PHE A 92 0.07 7.16 4.63
CA PHE A 92 -0.81 7.25 3.47
C PHE A 92 -0.92 5.90 2.72
N LEU A 93 0.20 5.22 2.50
CA LEU A 93 0.23 3.90 1.89
C LEU A 93 -0.53 2.89 2.74
N LYS A 94 -0.31 2.88 4.06
CA LYS A 94 -0.99 1.94 4.96
C LYS A 94 -2.49 2.18 5.01
N MET A 95 -2.91 3.45 4.99
CA MET A 95 -4.32 3.82 4.87
C MET A 95 -4.94 3.31 3.57
N ARG A 96 -4.20 3.38 2.45
CA ARG A 96 -4.65 2.82 1.18
C ARG A 96 -4.75 1.29 1.26
N ASP A 97 -3.73 0.62 1.79
CA ASP A 97 -3.73 -0.85 1.93
C ASP A 97 -4.91 -1.36 2.76
N VAL A 98 -5.25 -0.66 3.86
CA VAL A 98 -6.41 -1.03 4.70
C VAL A 98 -7.71 -0.86 3.94
N LYS A 99 -7.86 0.22 3.15
CA LYS A 99 -9.03 0.40 2.28
C LYS A 99 -9.09 -0.69 1.20
N ASP A 100 -7.98 -0.96 0.55
CA ASP A 100 -7.87 -1.97 -0.50
C ASP A 100 -8.22 -3.37 0.04
N ASP A 101 -7.76 -3.71 1.24
CA ASP A 101 -8.10 -4.96 1.93
C ASP A 101 -9.58 -5.04 2.30
N GLN A 102 -10.20 -3.92 2.70
CA GLN A 102 -11.62 -3.86 3.00
C GLN A 102 -12.46 -4.08 1.74
N VAL A 103 -12.15 -3.35 0.67
CA VAL A 103 -12.77 -3.50 -0.65
C VAL A 103 -12.62 -4.95 -1.13
N PHE A 104 -11.42 -5.52 -1.05
CA PHE A 104 -11.17 -6.91 -1.41
C PHE A 104 -12.12 -7.87 -0.68
N LYS A 105 -12.25 -7.74 0.65
CA LYS A 105 -13.14 -8.58 1.46
C LYS A 105 -14.61 -8.40 1.08
N ASP A 106 -15.03 -7.18 0.77
CA ASP A 106 -16.41 -6.87 0.41
C ASP A 106 -16.77 -7.45 -0.97
N PHE A 107 -15.85 -7.43 -1.93
CA PHE A 107 -16.04 -8.02 -3.25
C PHE A 107 -15.83 -9.53 -3.27
N LEU A 108 -14.99 -10.09 -2.41
CA LEU A 108 -14.85 -11.53 -2.24
C LEU A 108 -16.19 -12.18 -1.83
N LYS A 109 -16.98 -11.51 -0.98
CA LYS A 109 -18.34 -11.96 -0.63
C LYS A 109 -19.34 -11.88 -1.79
N LYS A 110 -19.02 -11.12 -2.85
CA LYS A 110 -19.82 -10.92 -4.05
C LYS A 110 -19.28 -11.73 -5.24
N GLU A 111 -18.31 -12.61 -5.02
CA GLU A 111 -17.87 -13.56 -6.03
C GLU A 111 -19.06 -14.42 -6.49
N ASN A 112 -19.10 -14.72 -7.79
CA ASN A 112 -20.22 -15.41 -8.43
C ASN A 112 -21.57 -14.65 -8.40
N SER A 113 -21.53 -13.31 -8.33
CA SER A 113 -22.73 -12.48 -8.42
C SER A 113 -22.64 -11.50 -9.60
N VAL A 114 -23.80 -11.03 -10.05
CA VAL A 114 -23.90 -10.00 -11.08
C VAL A 114 -23.82 -8.62 -10.43
N ILE A 115 -22.87 -7.82 -10.89
CA ILE A 115 -22.69 -6.43 -10.46
C ILE A 115 -22.94 -5.48 -11.63
N SER A 116 -23.28 -4.24 -11.33
CA SER A 116 -23.39 -3.17 -12.32
C SER A 116 -22.20 -2.24 -12.20
N GLY A 117 -21.70 -1.76 -13.34
CA GLY A 117 -20.60 -0.81 -13.40
C GLY A 117 -20.69 0.10 -14.63
N VAL A 118 -19.71 0.99 -14.78
CA VAL A 118 -19.60 1.94 -15.88
C VAL A 118 -18.28 1.71 -16.60
N ILE A 119 -18.34 1.46 -17.90
CA ILE A 119 -17.17 1.22 -18.75
C ILE A 119 -16.26 2.45 -18.72
N GLN A 120 -14.98 2.25 -18.40
CA GLN A 120 -13.94 3.26 -18.39
C GLN A 120 -13.09 3.16 -19.66
N GLN A 121 -12.45 4.26 -20.00
CA GLN A 121 -11.50 4.27 -21.11
C GLN A 121 -10.19 3.66 -20.64
N GLY A 122 -9.95 2.41 -21.05
CA GLY A 122 -8.72 1.70 -20.74
C GLY A 122 -7.55 2.08 -21.65
N LYS A 123 -6.34 1.71 -21.22
CA LYS A 123 -5.11 1.87 -22.02
C LYS A 123 -4.90 0.73 -23.02
N ASP A 124 -5.34 -0.46 -22.63
CA ASP A 124 -5.21 -1.69 -23.41
C ASP A 124 -6.55 -1.98 -24.11
N PRO A 125 -6.63 -1.95 -25.46
CA PRO A 125 -7.86 -2.24 -26.18
C PRO A 125 -8.40 -3.66 -25.96
N SER A 126 -7.56 -4.60 -25.50
CA SER A 126 -7.97 -5.98 -25.22
C SER A 126 -8.64 -6.16 -23.86
N LEU A 127 -8.55 -5.15 -22.98
CA LEU A 127 -9.14 -5.15 -21.64
C LEU A 127 -10.21 -4.06 -21.56
N ILE A 128 -11.42 -4.44 -21.16
CA ILE A 128 -12.47 -3.46 -20.89
C ILE A 128 -12.46 -3.14 -19.41
N ASP A 129 -12.00 -1.94 -19.06
CA ASP A 129 -12.03 -1.45 -17.69
C ASP A 129 -13.46 -1.05 -17.31
N VAL A 130 -13.90 -1.45 -16.12
CA VAL A 130 -15.26 -1.19 -15.62
C VAL A 130 -15.16 -0.64 -14.20
N LYS A 131 -15.61 0.59 -14.00
CA LYS A 131 -15.75 1.20 -12.68
C LYS A 131 -16.99 0.62 -11.99
N ILE A 132 -16.79 -0.08 -10.88
CA ILE A 132 -17.86 -0.72 -10.11
C ILE A 132 -18.33 0.19 -8.98
N ALA A 133 -17.38 0.79 -8.27
CA ALA A 133 -17.61 1.69 -7.15
C ALA A 133 -16.53 2.78 -7.11
N ASP A 134 -16.64 3.72 -6.18
CA ASP A 134 -15.64 4.78 -6.03
C ASP A 134 -14.30 4.21 -5.57
N GLY A 135 -13.28 4.37 -6.43
CA GLY A 135 -11.95 3.81 -6.22
C GLY A 135 -11.84 2.30 -6.46
N VAL A 136 -12.86 1.67 -7.06
CA VAL A 136 -12.86 0.23 -7.35
C VAL A 136 -13.13 -0.02 -8.83
N GLU A 137 -12.14 -0.60 -9.48
CA GLU A 137 -12.17 -0.95 -10.90
C GLU A 137 -12.04 -2.47 -11.05
N GLY A 138 -12.86 -3.03 -11.93
CA GLY A 138 -12.69 -4.37 -12.47
C GLY A 138 -12.35 -4.29 -13.95
N PHE A 139 -12.01 -5.43 -14.54
CA PHE A 139 -11.78 -5.51 -15.98
C PHE A 139 -12.37 -6.78 -16.56
N ILE A 140 -12.78 -6.70 -17.83
CA ILE A 140 -13.25 -7.83 -18.63
C ILE A 140 -12.14 -8.20 -19.62
N PRO A 141 -11.44 -9.33 -19.44
CA PRO A 141 -10.44 -9.79 -20.40
C PRO A 141 -11.11 -10.23 -21.71
N ALA A 142 -10.37 -10.19 -22.82
CA ALA A 142 -10.87 -10.56 -24.16
C ALA A 142 -11.59 -11.92 -24.22
N GLN A 143 -11.17 -12.89 -23.41
CA GLN A 143 -11.77 -14.23 -23.33
C GLN A 143 -13.18 -14.24 -22.70
N GLU A 144 -13.49 -13.23 -21.89
CA GLU A 144 -14.74 -13.09 -21.13
C GLU A 144 -15.69 -12.04 -21.74
N GLN A 145 -15.34 -11.51 -22.92
CA GLN A 145 -16.15 -10.58 -23.69
C GLN A 145 -17.08 -11.35 -24.63
N VAL A 146 -18.32 -10.86 -24.77
CA VAL A 146 -19.26 -11.40 -25.77
C VAL A 146 -18.84 -10.93 -27.16
N PRO A 147 -18.64 -11.85 -28.13
CA PRO A 147 -18.34 -11.49 -29.51
C PRO A 147 -19.43 -10.60 -30.12
N GLY A 148 -19.03 -9.43 -30.64
CA GLY A 148 -19.94 -8.48 -31.28
C GLY A 148 -20.65 -7.50 -30.34
N GLU A 149 -20.48 -7.62 -29.01
CA GLU A 149 -20.95 -6.60 -28.06
C GLU A 149 -20.03 -5.37 -28.12
N VAL A 150 -20.62 -4.17 -28.13
CA VAL A 150 -19.88 -2.90 -28.18
C VAL A 150 -19.72 -2.34 -26.78
N TYR A 151 -18.46 -2.14 -26.36
CA TYR A 151 -18.10 -1.63 -25.04
C TYR A 151 -17.75 -0.14 -25.12
N GLU A 152 -18.76 0.73 -25.17
CA GLU A 152 -18.55 2.17 -25.24
C GLU A 152 -18.19 2.77 -23.87
N HIS A 153 -17.22 3.68 -23.84
CA HIS A 153 -16.88 4.43 -22.64
C HIS A 153 -18.08 5.21 -22.09
N GLY A 154 -18.28 5.16 -20.77
CA GLY A 154 -19.39 5.84 -20.08
C GLY A 154 -20.68 5.02 -20.05
N SER A 155 -20.78 3.96 -20.83
CA SER A 155 -21.95 3.08 -20.82
C SER A 155 -22.02 2.23 -19.56
N ARG A 156 -23.25 2.01 -19.07
CA ARG A 156 -23.51 1.11 -17.96
C ARG A 156 -23.57 -0.33 -18.45
N ILE A 157 -22.90 -1.22 -17.73
CA ILE A 157 -22.85 -2.64 -18.05
C ILE A 157 -23.09 -3.47 -16.79
N LYS A 158 -23.74 -4.63 -16.96
CA LYS A 158 -23.86 -5.65 -15.92
C LYS A 158 -22.86 -6.75 -16.20
N CYS A 159 -22.08 -7.16 -15.21
CA CYS A 159 -21.06 -8.20 -15.40
C CYS A 159 -21.15 -9.21 -14.27
N PHE A 160 -20.80 -10.45 -14.58
CA PHE A 160 -20.62 -11.51 -13.60
C PHE A 160 -19.21 -11.40 -12.99
N VAL A 161 -19.10 -11.50 -11.66
CA VAL A 161 -17.80 -11.50 -10.96
C VAL A 161 -17.23 -12.92 -10.99
N VAL A 162 -16.22 -13.15 -11.83
CA VAL A 162 -15.57 -14.46 -12.00
C VAL A 162 -14.59 -14.73 -10.86
N SER A 163 -13.73 -13.77 -10.56
CA SER A 163 -12.79 -13.90 -9.45
C SER A 163 -12.31 -12.56 -8.93
N VAL A 164 -11.95 -12.53 -7.65
CA VAL A 164 -11.39 -11.36 -6.98
C VAL A 164 -10.00 -11.69 -6.45
N ARG A 165 -8.98 -10.92 -6.84
CA ARG A 165 -7.58 -11.16 -6.49
C ARG A 165 -6.92 -9.91 -5.92
N LYS A 166 -5.86 -10.08 -5.14
CA LYS A 166 -5.01 -8.95 -4.70
C LYS A 166 -3.96 -8.67 -5.76
N GLY A 167 -4.04 -7.51 -6.42
CA GLY A 167 -3.06 -7.04 -7.39
C GLY A 167 -2.02 -6.09 -6.76
N GLN A 168 -1.03 -5.69 -7.55
CA GLN A 168 0.02 -4.75 -7.12
C GLN A 168 -0.50 -3.32 -6.88
N LYS A 169 -1.64 -2.96 -7.46
CA LYS A 169 -2.23 -1.60 -7.38
C LYS A 169 -3.58 -1.58 -6.65
N GLY A 170 -3.85 -2.61 -5.85
CA GLY A 170 -5.12 -2.78 -5.15
C GLY A 170 -5.87 -4.05 -5.59
N PRO A 171 -7.12 -4.23 -5.14
CA PRO A 171 -7.94 -5.37 -5.51
C PRO A 171 -8.22 -5.36 -7.02
N GLN A 172 -8.03 -6.50 -7.65
CA GLN A 172 -8.35 -6.74 -9.06
C GLN A 172 -9.59 -7.63 -9.13
N ILE A 173 -10.64 -7.11 -9.78
CA ILE A 173 -11.90 -7.81 -9.96
C ILE A 173 -12.01 -8.22 -11.43
N ILE A 174 -12.00 -9.53 -11.68
CA ILE A 174 -12.16 -10.08 -13.02
C ILE A 174 -13.65 -10.27 -13.28
N LEU A 175 -14.12 -9.65 -14.35
CA LEU A 175 -15.51 -9.62 -14.74
C LEU A 175 -15.73 -10.42 -16.03
N SER A 176 -16.95 -10.94 -16.19
CA SER A 176 -17.37 -11.65 -17.39
C SER A 176 -18.74 -11.20 -17.89
N ARG A 177 -18.91 -11.31 -19.21
CA ARG A 177 -20.18 -11.13 -19.91
C ARG A 177 -20.72 -12.42 -20.54
N THR A 178 -19.97 -13.51 -20.47
CA THR A 178 -20.30 -14.80 -21.09
C THR A 178 -20.89 -15.83 -20.11
N HIS A 179 -20.70 -15.63 -18.79
CA HIS A 179 -21.19 -16.49 -17.72
C HIS A 179 -22.61 -16.13 -17.24
#